data_AF-A0ABD0Q586-F1
#
_entry.id   AF-A0ABD0Q586-F1
#
_cell.length_a   1.000
_cell.length_b   1.000
_cell.length_c   1.000
_cell.angle_alpha   90.00
_cell.angle_beta   90.00
_cell.angle_gamma   90.00
#
_symmetry.space_group_name_H-M   'P 1'
#
loop_
_entity.id
_entity.type
_entity.pdbx_description
1 polymer ?
#
loop_
_entity_poly.entity_id
_entity_poly.type
_entity_poly.pdbx_seq_one_letter_code
_entity_poly.pdbx_strand_id
1 'polypeptide(L)'
;TLVTSFEGKHGSIRYWVKVKLHRPWATVKKIKKEFTVIEPIDINTPSLLAPQAGTKEKMARTWYRSCGQVSITAKIERKGYTPGEVIPVFAEFDNSTSRSVVPKAYITQTQTFIARGTMKQKRAVVATLCGDIVGARRRETWHGRAIKIPPVGPSILQCRIIK
;
A
#
# COMPACT_ATOMS: atom_id res chain seq x y z
N THR A 1 -9.53 -18.11 11.97
CA THR A 1 -9.74 -16.66 12.11
C THR A 1 -10.54 -16.17 10.91
N LEU A 2 -11.46 -15.21 11.13
CA LEU A 2 -12.20 -14.57 10.04
C LEU A 2 -11.35 -13.44 9.46
N VAL A 3 -11.45 -13.21 8.16
CA VAL A 3 -10.66 -12.21 7.45
C VAL A 3 -11.45 -10.90 7.39
N THR A 4 -10.76 -9.75 7.33
CA THR A 4 -11.40 -8.45 7.10
C THR A 4 -12.31 -8.46 5.86
N SER A 5 -13.52 -7.93 6.00
CA SER A 5 -14.46 -7.73 4.91
C SER A 5 -13.88 -6.78 3.87
N PHE A 6 -14.09 -7.08 2.59
CA PHE A 6 -13.44 -6.36 1.50
C PHE A 6 -14.32 -6.34 0.26
N GLU A 7 -14.29 -5.23 -0.48
CA GLU A 7 -14.96 -5.08 -1.76
C GLU A 7 -13.94 -4.60 -2.80
N GLY A 8 -13.81 -5.34 -3.90
CA GLY A 8 -12.88 -5.02 -4.97
C GLY A 8 -13.42 -5.40 -6.34
N LYS A 9 -12.70 -4.95 -7.39
CA LYS A 9 -13.13 -5.15 -8.79
C LYS A 9 -13.24 -6.63 -9.18
N HIS A 10 -12.38 -7.48 -8.62
CA HIS A 10 -12.24 -8.89 -9.01
C HIS A 10 -12.64 -9.86 -7.91
N GLY A 11 -13.23 -9.39 -6.81
CA GLY A 11 -13.68 -10.24 -5.70
C GLY A 11 -14.05 -9.44 -4.46
N SER A 12 -14.75 -10.10 -3.54
CA SER A 12 -15.16 -9.54 -2.26
C SER A 12 -15.13 -10.58 -1.14
N ILE A 13 -15.03 -10.10 0.10
CA ILE A 13 -15.16 -10.88 1.34
C ILE A 13 -16.35 -10.30 2.09
N ARG A 14 -17.46 -11.04 2.13
CA ARG A 14 -18.73 -10.62 2.74
C ARG A 14 -19.17 -11.61 3.79
N TYR A 15 -19.66 -11.10 4.91
CA TYR A 15 -20.24 -11.90 5.99
C TYR A 15 -21.72 -11.59 6.15
N TRP A 16 -22.50 -12.63 6.44
CA TRP A 16 -23.93 -12.49 6.67
C TRP A 16 -24.45 -13.59 7.59
N VAL A 17 -25.50 -13.25 8.33
CA VAL A 17 -26.33 -14.20 9.06
C VAL A 17 -27.57 -14.49 8.23
N LYS A 18 -27.95 -15.76 8.13
CA LYS A 18 -29.17 -16.19 7.45
C LYS A 18 -30.07 -16.94 8.42
N VAL A 19 -31.27 -16.40 8.65
CA VAL A 19 -32.30 -17.01 9.50
C VAL A 19 -33.31 -17.71 8.60
N LYS A 20 -33.69 -18.94 8.97
CA LYS A 20 -34.75 -19.71 8.32
C LYS A 20 -35.83 -20.03 9.33
N LEU A 21 -37.05 -19.55 9.09
CA LEU A 21 -38.22 -19.86 9.93
C LEU A 21 -39.02 -20.98 9.28
N HIS A 22 -39.04 -22.13 9.94
CA HIS A 22 -39.82 -23.30 9.54
C HIS A 22 -41.17 -23.26 10.28
N ARG A 23 -42.27 -23.43 9.54
CA ARG A 23 -43.64 -23.47 10.08
C ARG A 23 -44.38 -24.65 9.43
N PRO A 24 -45.16 -25.45 10.19
CA PRO A 24 -46.00 -26.49 9.61
C PRO A 24 -46.93 -25.89 8.54
N TRP A 25 -47.13 -26.60 7.44
CA TRP A 25 -48.06 -26.23 6.36
C TRP A 25 -47.79 -24.87 5.70
N ALA A 26 -46.59 -24.30 5.88
CA ALA A 26 -46.21 -23.02 5.31
C ALA A 26 -44.80 -23.06 4.72
N THR A 27 -44.55 -22.20 3.74
CA THR A 27 -43.23 -22.06 3.13
C THR A 27 -42.20 -21.48 4.11
N VAL A 28 -40.97 -21.98 4.03
CA VAL A 28 -39.85 -21.54 4.87
C VAL A 28 -39.52 -20.07 4.55
N LYS A 29 -39.72 -19.19 5.52
CA LYS A 29 -39.29 -17.78 5.40
C LYS A 29 -37.79 -17.68 5.63
N LYS A 30 -37.09 -16.93 4.80
CA LYS A 30 -35.62 -16.75 4.87
C LYS A 30 -35.31 -15.26 4.98
N ILE A 31 -34.52 -14.87 5.97
CA ILE A 31 -34.02 -13.50 6.15
C ILE A 31 -32.49 -13.55 6.14
N LYS A 32 -31.85 -12.59 5.46
CA LYS A 32 -30.39 -12.45 5.40
C LYS A 32 -30.02 -11.05 5.90
N LYS A 33 -29.05 -10.96 6.81
CA LYS A 33 -28.49 -9.68 7.29
C LYS A 33 -26.97 -9.70 7.18
N GLU A 34 -26.40 -8.70 6.51
CA GLU A 34 -24.95 -8.57 6.32
C GLU A 34 -24.33 -7.79 7.47
N PHE A 35 -23.07 -8.09 7.77
CA PHE A 35 -22.28 -7.37 8.77
C PHE A 35 -20.80 -7.33 8.36
N THR A 36 -20.08 -6.34 8.87
CA THR A 36 -18.66 -6.12 8.57
C THR A 36 -17.79 -6.79 9.63
N VAL A 37 -16.77 -7.50 9.18
CA VAL A 37 -15.71 -8.08 10.02
C VAL A 37 -14.43 -7.30 9.74
N ILE A 38 -13.71 -6.92 10.79
CA ILE A 38 -12.36 -6.35 10.70
C ILE A 38 -11.45 -7.25 11.51
N GLU A 39 -10.47 -7.85 10.84
CA GLU A 39 -9.41 -8.61 11.50
C GLU A 39 -8.49 -7.63 12.23
N PRO A 40 -8.31 -7.76 13.55
CA PRO A 40 -7.39 -6.92 14.28
C PRO A 40 -5.95 -7.30 13.92
N ILE A 41 -5.15 -6.33 13.50
CA ILE A 41 -3.72 -6.50 13.21
C ILE A 41 -2.94 -5.77 14.29
N ASP A 42 -2.11 -6.49 15.03
CA ASP A 42 -1.21 -5.87 16.01
C ASP A 42 0.02 -5.28 15.31
N ILE A 43 0.00 -3.95 15.16
CA ILE A 43 1.10 -3.18 14.57
C ILE A 43 2.32 -3.05 15.49
N ASN A 44 2.20 -3.45 16.77
CA ASN A 44 3.28 -3.37 17.74
C ASN A 44 4.20 -4.61 17.71
N THR A 45 3.98 -5.52 16.77
CA THR A 45 4.87 -6.66 16.57
C THR A 45 6.26 -6.18 16.12
N PRO A 46 7.36 -6.79 16.61
CA PRO A 46 8.73 -6.33 16.30
C PRO A 46 9.04 -6.24 14.80
N SER A 47 8.47 -7.13 13.99
CA SER A 47 8.63 -7.15 12.53
C SER A 47 7.98 -5.95 11.83
N LEU A 48 6.94 -5.37 12.43
CA LEU A 48 6.26 -4.17 11.92
C LEU A 48 6.84 -2.87 12.50
N LEU A 49 7.48 -2.93 13.66
CA LEU A 49 8.19 -1.80 14.26
C LEU A 49 9.58 -1.56 13.66
N ALA A 50 10.16 -2.55 12.98
CA ALA A 50 11.48 -2.43 12.40
C ALA A 50 11.56 -1.34 11.30
N PRO A 51 12.60 -0.47 11.32
CA PRO A 51 12.79 0.54 10.29
C PRO A 51 13.01 -0.09 8.93
N GLN A 52 12.50 0.57 7.89
CA GLN A 52 12.69 0.15 6.52
C GLN A 52 13.56 1.19 5.82
N ALA A 53 14.64 0.74 5.20
CA ALA A 53 15.53 1.59 4.43
C ALA A 53 15.89 0.91 3.10
N GLY A 54 16.20 1.72 2.09
CA GLY A 54 16.63 1.21 0.80
C GLY A 54 17.39 2.27 0.02
N THR A 55 18.37 1.81 -0.74
CA THR A 55 19.14 2.65 -1.66
C THR A 55 18.94 2.14 -3.08
N LYS A 56 18.83 3.06 -4.04
CA LYS A 56 18.76 2.72 -5.45
C LYS A 56 19.49 3.76 -6.27
N GLU A 57 20.21 3.30 -7.28
CA GLU A 57 20.93 4.16 -8.21
C GLU A 57 20.49 3.86 -9.64
N LYS A 58 20.49 4.90 -10.48
CA LYS A 58 20.19 4.78 -11.90
C LYS A 58 21.13 5.67 -12.70
N MET A 59 21.91 5.04 -13.58
CA MET A 59 22.69 5.77 -14.58
C MET A 59 21.78 6.41 -15.62
N ALA A 60 21.96 7.70 -15.86
CA ALA A 60 21.39 8.38 -17.01
C ALA A 60 22.31 8.16 -18.22
N ARG A 61 21.79 7.47 -19.25
CA ARG A 61 22.51 7.23 -20.50
C ARG A 61 21.77 7.88 -21.67
N THR A 62 22.54 8.51 -22.55
CA THR A 62 22.14 8.81 -23.94
C THR A 62 22.93 7.87 -24.86
N TRP A 63 22.50 7.71 -26.12
CA TRP A 63 23.05 6.77 -27.12
C TRP A 63 24.57 6.57 -27.12
N TYR A 64 25.38 7.60 -26.83
CA TYR A 64 26.85 7.51 -26.86
C TYR A 64 27.56 8.12 -25.62
N ARG A 65 26.84 8.58 -24.59
CA ARG A 65 27.45 9.26 -23.42
C ARG A 65 26.73 8.94 -22.12
N SER A 66 27.50 8.68 -21.06
CA SER A 66 27.00 8.70 -19.69
C SER A 66 26.73 10.15 -19.28
N CYS A 67 25.49 10.44 -18.91
CA CYS A 67 25.04 11.78 -18.52
C CYS A 67 24.98 11.95 -17.01
N GLY A 68 25.78 11.17 -16.26
CA GLY A 68 25.76 11.10 -14.80
C GLY A 68 24.79 10.05 -14.26
N GLN A 69 24.59 10.05 -12.94
CA GLN A 69 23.68 9.13 -12.26
C GLN A 69 22.77 9.87 -11.29
N VAL A 70 21.64 9.25 -10.97
CA VAL A 70 20.78 9.67 -9.86
C VAL A 70 20.78 8.55 -8.83
N SER A 71 21.15 8.86 -7.58
CA SER A 71 20.98 7.95 -6.46
C SER A 71 19.93 8.48 -5.48
N ILE A 72 19.22 7.55 -4.86
CA ILE A 72 18.25 7.81 -3.80
C ILE A 72 18.51 6.83 -2.66
N THR A 73 18.62 7.35 -1.45
CA THR A 73 18.59 6.56 -0.21
C THR A 73 17.39 7.03 0.59
N ALA A 74 16.48 6.14 0.93
CA ALA A 74 15.26 6.48 1.67
C ALA A 74 15.08 5.57 2.88
N LYS A 75 14.48 6.11 3.94
CA LYS A 75 14.19 5.44 5.20
C LYS A 75 12.84 5.90 5.76
N ILE A 76 12.13 4.94 6.35
CA ILE A 76 10.99 5.15 7.23
C ILE A 76 11.25 4.42 8.55
N GLU A 77 10.68 4.92 9.63
CA GLU A 77 11.01 4.47 11.00
C GLU A 77 10.44 3.09 11.34
N ARG A 78 9.31 2.74 10.71
CA ARG A 78 8.64 1.45 10.90
C ARG A 78 7.89 1.00 9.64
N LYS A 79 7.37 -0.22 9.66
CA LYS A 79 6.65 -0.85 8.56
C LYS A 79 5.12 -0.87 8.76
N GLY A 80 4.66 -1.01 10.00
CA GLY A 80 3.23 -1.00 10.36
C GLY A 80 2.72 0.41 10.65
N TYR A 81 1.58 0.77 10.05
CA TYR A 81 0.91 2.05 10.26
C TYR A 81 -0.61 1.88 10.25
N THR A 82 -1.32 2.85 10.83
CA THR A 82 -2.78 2.90 10.83
C THR A 82 -3.34 3.93 9.84
N PRO A 83 -4.56 3.73 9.32
CA PRO A 83 -5.23 4.75 8.51
C PRO A 83 -5.34 6.09 9.28
N GLY A 84 -5.04 7.20 8.61
CA GLY A 84 -5.05 8.55 9.20
C GLY A 84 -3.70 9.00 9.77
N GLU A 85 -2.77 8.07 10.02
CA GLU A 85 -1.43 8.37 10.51
C GLU A 85 -0.55 9.06 9.44
N VAL A 86 0.54 9.68 9.87
CA VAL A 86 1.54 10.30 8.99
C VAL A 86 2.81 9.46 9.01
N ILE A 87 3.30 9.11 7.83
CA ILE A 87 4.60 8.46 7.67
C ILE A 87 5.66 9.55 7.46
N PRO A 88 6.66 9.71 8.35
CA PRO A 88 7.80 10.57 8.11
C PRO A 88 8.77 9.89 7.14
N VAL A 89 8.98 10.50 5.97
CA VAL A 89 9.91 10.00 4.95
C VAL A 89 11.23 10.74 5.05
N PHE A 90 12.29 10.00 5.37
CA PHE A 90 13.66 10.49 5.32
C PHE A 90 14.28 10.03 4.02
N ALA A 91 14.84 10.94 3.22
CA ALA A 91 15.44 10.56 1.96
C ALA A 91 16.57 11.50 1.56
N GLU A 92 17.61 10.96 0.95
CA GLU A 92 18.71 11.69 0.34
C GLU A 92 18.70 11.42 -1.16
N PHE A 93 18.76 12.48 -1.94
CA PHE A 93 18.79 12.43 -3.40
C PHE A 93 20.10 13.04 -3.87
N ASP A 94 20.88 12.29 -4.64
CA ASP A 94 22.05 12.82 -5.36
C ASP A 94 21.78 12.79 -6.85
N ASN A 95 21.62 13.98 -7.43
CA ASN A 95 21.49 14.15 -8.85
C ASN A 95 22.83 14.59 -9.46
N SER A 96 23.67 13.62 -9.76
CA SER A 96 24.91 13.84 -10.49
C SER A 96 24.72 13.96 -12.02
N THR A 97 23.47 14.07 -12.50
CA THR A 97 23.18 14.22 -13.92
C THR A 97 23.25 15.68 -14.39
N SER A 98 23.21 15.87 -15.72
CA SER A 98 23.12 17.19 -16.35
C SER A 98 21.70 17.75 -16.43
N ARG A 99 20.67 17.03 -15.96
CA ARG A 99 19.27 17.44 -16.02
C ARG A 99 18.69 17.60 -14.62
N SER A 100 17.68 18.44 -14.46
CA SER A 100 16.92 18.52 -13.21
C SER A 100 15.99 17.31 -13.04
N VAL A 101 15.76 16.88 -11.79
CA VAL A 101 14.88 15.76 -11.44
C VAL A 101 13.86 16.18 -10.37
N VAL A 102 12.71 15.49 -10.31
CA VAL A 102 11.67 15.75 -9.31
C VAL A 102 11.49 14.50 -8.45
N PRO A 103 11.86 14.54 -7.15
CA PRO A 103 11.67 13.44 -6.24
C PRO A 103 10.19 13.31 -5.87
N LYS A 104 9.69 12.07 -5.84
CA LYS A 104 8.30 11.74 -5.50
C LYS A 104 8.28 10.50 -4.63
N ALA A 105 7.43 10.51 -3.61
CA ALA A 105 7.05 9.34 -2.84
C ALA A 105 5.55 9.09 -3.00
N TYR A 106 5.14 7.83 -2.94
CA TYR A 106 3.75 7.44 -3.06
C TYR A 106 3.43 6.26 -2.14
N ILE A 107 2.22 6.27 -1.58
CA ILE A 107 1.63 5.08 -0.99
C ILE A 107 0.85 4.39 -2.10
N THR A 108 1.13 3.10 -2.31
CA THR A 108 0.42 2.29 -3.30
C THR A 108 -0.34 1.17 -2.62
N GLN A 109 -1.64 1.08 -2.89
CA GLN A 109 -2.42 -0.11 -2.58
C GLN A 109 -2.30 -1.11 -3.73
N THR A 110 -1.95 -2.35 -3.39
CA THR A 110 -1.90 -3.47 -4.33
C THR A 110 -2.94 -4.49 -3.91
N GLN A 111 -3.91 -4.75 -4.78
CA GLN A 111 -4.97 -5.74 -4.57
C GLN A 111 -4.69 -6.92 -5.50
N THR A 112 -4.52 -8.10 -4.94
CA THR A 112 -4.19 -9.33 -5.67
C THR A 112 -5.32 -10.32 -5.51
N PHE A 113 -5.84 -10.81 -6.63
CA PHE A 113 -6.92 -11.77 -6.70
C PHE A 113 -6.42 -13.06 -7.35
N ILE A 114 -6.54 -14.18 -6.66
CA ILE A 114 -6.02 -15.48 -7.07
C ILE A 114 -7.18 -16.46 -7.10
N ALA A 115 -7.55 -16.93 -8.30
CA ALA A 115 -8.63 -17.90 -8.48
C ALA A 115 -8.32 -18.83 -9.65
N ARG A 116 -8.55 -20.14 -9.46
CA ARG A 116 -8.43 -21.18 -10.51
C ARG A 116 -7.11 -21.08 -11.30
N GLY A 117 -5.98 -20.93 -10.59
CA GLY A 117 -4.64 -20.82 -11.19
C GLY A 117 -4.34 -19.48 -11.87
N THR A 118 -5.29 -18.54 -11.92
CA THR A 118 -5.09 -17.21 -12.51
C THR A 118 -4.89 -16.17 -11.40
N MET A 119 -3.96 -15.24 -11.62
CA MET A 119 -3.75 -14.08 -10.77
C MET A 119 -4.13 -12.80 -11.52
N LYS A 120 -4.95 -11.95 -10.90
CA LYS A 120 -5.22 -10.58 -11.36
C LYS A 120 -4.77 -9.61 -10.28
N GLN A 121 -4.05 -8.57 -10.67
CA GLN A 121 -3.54 -7.56 -9.75
C GLN A 121 -4.03 -6.18 -10.18
N LYS A 122 -4.55 -5.41 -9.21
CA LYS A 122 -4.87 -4.00 -9.37
C LYS A 122 -3.94 -3.20 -8.46
N ARG A 123 -3.22 -2.24 -9.04
CA ARG A 123 -2.34 -1.34 -8.32
C ARG A 123 -2.90 0.09 -8.41
N ALA A 124 -3.02 0.78 -7.29
CA ALA A 124 -3.53 2.14 -7.22
C ALA A 124 -2.68 3.00 -6.28
N VAL A 125 -2.29 4.19 -6.74
CA VAL A 125 -1.66 5.19 -5.87
C VAL A 125 -2.76 5.81 -5.00
N VAL A 126 -2.59 5.75 -3.68
CA VAL A 126 -3.58 6.23 -2.71
C VAL A 126 -3.14 7.51 -1.99
N ALA A 127 -1.84 7.79 -1.97
CA ALA A 127 -1.29 9.06 -1.51
C ALA A 127 0.00 9.36 -2.26
N THR A 128 0.30 10.65 -2.43
CA THR A 128 1.50 11.14 -3.11
C THR A 128 2.11 12.28 -2.32
N LEU A 129 3.44 12.30 -2.27
CA LEU A 129 4.27 13.38 -1.76
C LEU A 129 5.23 13.79 -2.88
N CYS A 130 5.20 15.06 -3.26
CA CYS A 130 6.12 15.63 -4.24
C CYS A 130 7.15 16.50 -3.53
N GLY A 131 8.42 16.31 -3.89
CA GLY A 131 9.50 17.21 -3.50
C GLY A 131 9.71 18.33 -4.50
N ASP A 132 10.69 19.17 -4.19
CA ASP A 132 11.09 20.27 -5.04
C ASP A 132 11.99 19.80 -6.18
N ILE A 133 12.22 20.66 -7.16
CA ILE A 133 13.08 20.30 -8.29
C ILE A 133 14.54 20.26 -7.81
N VAL A 134 15.17 19.10 -7.92
CA VAL A 134 16.61 18.94 -7.71
C VAL A 134 17.33 19.29 -9.01
N GLY A 135 18.04 20.42 -9.02
CA GLY A 135 18.85 20.85 -10.16
C GLY A 135 19.95 19.84 -10.54
N ALA A 136 20.53 20.03 -11.73
CA ALA A 136 21.68 19.24 -12.17
C ALA A 136 22.87 19.39 -11.21
N ARG A 137 23.58 18.29 -10.94
CA ARG A 137 24.74 18.22 -10.03
C ARG A 137 24.45 18.76 -8.62
N ARG A 138 23.22 18.55 -8.13
CA ARG A 138 22.80 18.96 -6.79
C ARG A 138 22.33 17.78 -5.97
N ARG A 139 22.33 17.98 -4.65
CA ARG A 139 21.74 17.07 -3.68
C ARG A 139 20.56 17.72 -2.99
N GLU A 140 19.60 16.91 -2.57
CA GLU A 140 18.49 17.32 -1.73
C GLU A 140 18.25 16.27 -0.65
N THR A 141 17.85 16.71 0.53
CA THR A 141 17.52 15.82 1.64
C THR A 141 16.12 16.13 2.18
N TRP A 142 15.33 15.09 2.37
CA TRP A 142 14.08 15.14 3.11
C TRP A 142 14.34 14.72 4.55
N HIS A 143 14.08 15.63 5.48
CA HIS A 143 14.18 15.39 6.92
C HIS A 143 12.81 15.09 7.52
N GLY A 144 12.26 13.92 7.19
CA GLY A 144 10.96 13.49 7.71
C GLY A 144 9.77 14.18 7.04
N ARG A 145 9.80 14.34 5.71
CA ARG A 145 8.62 14.88 5.00
C ARG A 145 7.41 13.97 5.21
N ALA A 146 6.29 14.57 5.58
CA ALA A 146 5.07 13.87 5.95
C ALA A 146 4.28 13.37 4.73
N ILE A 147 3.94 12.07 4.71
CA ILE A 147 2.91 11.52 3.81
C ILE A 147 1.77 10.93 4.65
N LYS A 148 0.56 11.48 4.51
CA LYS A 148 -0.61 11.07 5.28
C LYS A 148 -1.25 9.82 4.68
N ILE A 149 -1.59 8.85 5.52
CA ILE A 149 -2.27 7.62 5.12
C ILE A 149 -3.76 7.92 4.99
N PRO A 150 -4.37 7.70 3.82
CA PRO A 150 -5.81 7.89 3.62
C PRO A 150 -6.62 6.85 4.42
N PRO A 151 -7.95 7.07 4.60
CA PRO A 151 -8.82 6.08 5.22
C PRO A 151 -9.00 4.86 4.30
N VAL A 152 -8.04 3.93 4.35
CA VAL A 152 -8.06 2.65 3.63
C VAL A 152 -8.24 1.50 4.61
N GLY A 153 -8.83 0.39 4.15
CA GLY A 153 -8.96 -0.82 4.95
C GLY A 153 -7.59 -1.43 5.32
N PRO A 154 -7.51 -2.24 6.38
CA PRO A 154 -6.28 -2.91 6.78
C PRO A 154 -5.83 -3.94 5.74
N SER A 155 -4.54 -4.29 5.79
CA SER A 155 -3.96 -5.32 4.91
C SER A 155 -4.58 -6.70 5.15
N ILE A 156 -4.89 -7.42 4.08
CA ILE A 156 -5.51 -8.75 4.15
C ILE A 156 -4.42 -9.83 4.03
N LEU A 157 -3.94 -10.33 5.17
CA LEU A 157 -2.80 -11.25 5.20
C LEU A 157 -3.21 -12.73 5.21
N GLN A 158 -4.37 -13.04 5.80
CA GLN A 158 -4.80 -14.42 6.08
C GLN A 158 -5.78 -14.99 5.02
N CYS A 159 -5.89 -14.38 3.83
CA CYS A 159 -6.72 -14.88 2.75
C CYS A 159 -5.89 -15.40 1.57
N ARG A 160 -6.29 -16.57 1.05
CA ARG A 160 -5.61 -17.23 -0.09
C ARG A 160 -6.04 -16.66 -1.44
N ILE A 161 -7.25 -16.11 -1.52
CA ILE A 161 -7.88 -15.64 -2.76
C ILE A 161 -7.67 -14.14 -2.96
N ILE A 162 -7.69 -13.35 -1.89
CA ILE A 162 -7.61 -11.89 -1.94
C ILE A 162 -6.51 -11.43 -0.99
N LYS A 163 -5.61 -10.56 -1.46
CA LYS A 163 -4.52 -9.95 -0.68
C LYS A 163 -4.37 -8.48 -1.01
#